data_AF-A0AAU1T7G2-F1
#
_entry.id   AF-A0AAU1T7G2-F1
#
_cell.length_a   1.000
_cell.length_b   1.000
_cell.length_c   1.000
_cell.angle_alpha   90.00
_cell.angle_beta   90.00
_cell.angle_gamma   90.00
#
_symmetry.space_group_name_H-M   'P 1'
#
loop_
_entity.id
_entity.type
_entity.pdbx_description
1 polymer ?
#
loop_
_entity_poly.entity_id
_entity_poly.type
_entity_poly.pdbx_seq_one_letter_code
_entity_poly.pdbx_strand_id
1 'polypeptide(L)'
;MSRAFRMVELGEQARVLPSVPLKLLVVDGCRALLPLTASAAGGYCAVVVWHSAVTEALQKLFDLAWQQAASLGQAVDDGGLTESERTLTRLLAAGMKDEAVARHLGVSLRTLRRRVSELQERLGAASRFQLGMRASQRGWV
;
A
#
# COMPACT_ATOMS: atom_id res chain seq x y z
N MET A 1 12.33 -12.14 -8.48
CA MET A 1 11.34 -11.05 -8.63
C MET A 1 10.78 -10.91 -10.05
N SER A 2 11.54 -11.21 -11.12
CA SER A 2 11.07 -11.09 -12.52
C SER A 2 9.77 -11.84 -12.88
N ARG A 3 9.53 -13.01 -12.26
CA ARG A 3 8.30 -13.79 -12.53
C ARG A 3 7.02 -13.13 -12.00
N ALA A 4 7.08 -12.50 -10.83
CA ALA A 4 5.91 -11.86 -10.23
C ALA A 4 5.44 -10.66 -11.07
N PHE A 5 6.37 -9.81 -11.53
CA PHE A 5 6.05 -8.69 -12.43
C PHE A 5 5.43 -9.15 -13.75
N ARG A 6 5.96 -10.21 -14.37
CA ARG A 6 5.38 -10.76 -15.61
C ARG A 6 3.95 -11.28 -15.42
N MET A 7 3.66 -11.91 -14.28
CA MET A 7 2.29 -12.36 -14.01
C MET A 7 1.34 -11.18 -13.75
N VAL A 8 1.83 -10.12 -13.11
CA VAL A 8 1.05 -8.88 -12.95
C VAL A 8 0.69 -8.27 -14.30
N GLU A 9 1.62 -8.25 -15.26
CA GLU A 9 1.34 -7.82 -16.64
C GLU A 9 0.26 -8.67 -17.33
N LEU A 10 0.11 -9.94 -16.94
CA LEU A 10 -0.91 -10.86 -17.43
C LEU A 10 -2.24 -10.77 -16.66
N GLY A 11 -2.37 -9.83 -15.72
CA GLY A 11 -3.58 -9.57 -14.94
C GLY A 11 -3.61 -10.19 -13.54
N GLU A 12 -2.51 -10.82 -13.09
CA GLU A 12 -2.39 -11.22 -11.68
C GLU A 12 -2.37 -9.98 -10.79
N GLN A 13 -3.11 -10.02 -9.68
CA GLN A 13 -2.93 -9.03 -8.63
C GLN A 13 -1.87 -9.55 -7.68
N ALA A 14 -0.82 -8.77 -7.45
CA ALA A 14 0.20 -9.07 -6.47
C ALA A 14 0.38 -7.89 -5.52
N ARG A 15 0.63 -8.19 -4.25
CA ARG A 15 0.92 -7.18 -3.22
C ARG A 15 2.05 -7.65 -2.31
N VAL A 16 2.74 -6.70 -1.67
CA VAL A 16 3.93 -6.94 -0.83
C VAL A 16 3.70 -6.43 0.58
N LEU A 17 4.08 -7.26 1.55
CA LEU A 17 4.24 -6.92 2.96
C LEU A 17 5.68 -7.17 3.40
N PRO A 18 6.24 -6.39 4.35
CA PRO A 18 7.56 -6.64 4.91
C PRO A 18 7.68 -8.01 5.59
N SER A 19 6.59 -8.48 6.21
CA SER A 19 6.49 -9.80 6.83
C SER A 19 5.09 -10.36 6.60
N VAL A 20 5.02 -11.61 6.15
CA VAL A 20 3.76 -12.32 5.94
C VAL A 20 3.57 -13.30 7.11
N PRO A 21 2.48 -13.21 7.88
CA PRO A 21 2.33 -13.94 9.14
C PRO A 21 2.30 -15.46 8.95
N LEU A 22 1.75 -15.94 7.84
CA LEU A 22 1.77 -17.36 7.49
C LEU A 22 1.59 -17.58 5.98
N LYS A 23 2.12 -18.70 5.48
CA LYS A 23 1.89 -19.12 4.10
C LYS A 23 0.50 -19.74 3.99
N LEU A 24 -0.35 -19.15 3.16
CA LEU A 24 -1.75 -19.51 3.00
C LEU A 24 -2.11 -19.58 1.52
N LEU A 25 -2.90 -20.58 1.14
CA LEU A 25 -3.61 -20.60 -0.13
C LEU A 25 -5.11 -20.70 0.17
N VAL A 26 -5.90 -19.76 -0.34
CA VAL A 26 -7.37 -19.84 -0.29
C VAL A 26 -7.89 -19.97 -1.71
N VAL A 27 -8.84 -20.90 -1.93
CA VAL A 27 -9.44 -21.19 -3.23
C VAL A 27 -10.95 -21.09 -3.10
N ASP A 28 -11.57 -20.33 -4.00
CA ASP A 28 -13.02 -20.11 -4.11
C ASP A 28 -13.71 -19.66 -2.81
N GLY A 29 -12.96 -19.08 -1.87
CA GLY A 29 -13.46 -18.66 -0.55
C GLY A 29 -13.95 -19.80 0.35
N CYS A 30 -13.83 -21.06 -0.07
CA CYS A 30 -14.38 -22.22 0.65
C CYS A 30 -13.34 -23.29 1.02
N ARG A 31 -12.10 -23.14 0.54
CA ARG A 31 -10.99 -24.06 0.83
C ARG A 31 -9.73 -23.29 1.18
N ALA A 32 -9.08 -23.68 2.27
CA ALA A 32 -7.79 -23.11 2.65
C ALA A 32 -6.75 -24.21 2.89
N LEU A 33 -5.51 -23.96 2.46
CA LEU A 33 -4.36 -24.83 2.67
C LEU A 33 -3.28 -24.05 3.42
N LEU A 34 -2.79 -24.64 4.51
CA LEU A 34 -1.66 -24.14 5.27
C LEU A 34 -0.57 -25.22 5.30
N PRO A 35 0.69 -24.90 4.96
CA PRO A 35 1.78 -25.81 5.24
C PRO A 35 2.00 -25.85 6.75
N LEU A 36 2.02 -27.05 7.32
CA LEU A 36 2.62 -27.28 8.62
C LEU A 36 4.13 -27.24 8.38
N THR A 37 4.81 -26.28 9.02
CA THR A 37 6.27 -26.16 8.91
C THR A 37 6.93 -27.52 9.12
N ALA A 38 7.92 -27.81 8.28
CA ALA A 38 8.61 -29.10 8.22
C ALA A 38 8.93 -29.63 9.61
N SER A 39 8.41 -30.82 9.92
CA SER A 39 8.96 -31.60 11.04
C SER A 39 10.44 -31.82 10.77
N ALA A 40 11.26 -31.86 11.83
CA ALA A 40 12.67 -32.22 11.75
C ALA A 40 12.91 -33.58 11.04
N ALA A 41 11.86 -34.38 10.85
CA ALA A 41 11.85 -35.62 10.08
C ALA A 41 11.70 -35.46 8.54
N GLY A 42 11.75 -34.23 7.99
CA GLY A 42 11.87 -34.01 6.54
C GLY A 42 10.58 -34.15 5.73
N GLY A 43 9.41 -34.22 6.37
CA GLY A 43 8.12 -34.26 5.69
C GLY A 43 7.50 -32.87 5.48
N TYR A 44 7.05 -32.59 4.26
CA TYR A 44 6.14 -31.46 3.99
C TYR A 44 4.71 -31.91 4.32
N CYS A 45 4.20 -31.48 5.48
CA CYS A 45 2.79 -31.67 5.82
C CYS A 45 2.01 -30.39 5.55
N ALA A 46 0.75 -30.52 5.15
CA ALA A 46 -0.16 -29.40 5.02
C ALA A 46 -1.52 -29.75 5.63
N VAL A 47 -2.17 -28.77 6.23
CA VAL A 47 -3.57 -28.86 6.64
C VAL A 47 -4.41 -28.25 5.54
N VAL A 48 -5.41 -29.00 5.10
CA VAL A 48 -6.47 -28.48 4.24
C VAL A 48 -7.75 -28.43 5.06
N VAL A 49 -8.38 -27.25 5.09
CA VAL A 49 -9.68 -27.05 5.73
C VAL A 49 -10.73 -26.65 4.70
N TRP A 50 -11.93 -27.20 4.85
CA TRP A 50 -13.06 -27.00 3.95
C TRP A 50 -14.31 -26.65 4.77
N HIS A 51 -15.12 -25.73 4.25
CA HIS A 51 -16.46 -25.40 4.77
C HIS A 51 -16.55 -25.36 6.31
N SER A 52 -15.71 -24.53 6.94
CA SER A 52 -15.65 -24.40 8.40
C SER A 52 -15.43 -22.94 8.83
N ALA A 53 -15.75 -22.63 10.10
CA ALA A 53 -15.41 -21.35 10.71
C ALA A 53 -13.90 -21.05 10.66
N VAL A 54 -13.06 -22.08 10.61
CA VAL A 54 -11.61 -21.93 10.43
C VAL A 54 -11.29 -21.40 9.02
N THR A 55 -11.95 -21.92 7.98
CA THR A 55 -11.80 -21.43 6.60
C THR A 55 -12.19 -19.95 6.52
N GLU A 56 -13.30 -19.56 7.14
CA GLU A 56 -13.73 -18.15 7.18
C GLU A 56 -12.72 -17.24 7.90
N ALA A 57 -12.17 -17.71 9.03
CA ALA A 57 -11.16 -16.96 9.76
C ALA A 57 -9.86 -16.77 8.94
N LEU A 58 -9.45 -17.79 8.19
CA LEU A 58 -8.28 -17.74 7.31
C LEU A 58 -8.49 -16.81 6.13
N GLN A 59 -9.69 -16.79 5.53
CA GLN A 59 -10.05 -15.81 4.51
C GLN A 59 -9.96 -14.38 5.06
N LYS A 60 -10.53 -14.13 6.24
CA LYS A 60 -10.43 -12.80 6.88
C LYS A 60 -8.99 -12.40 7.17
N LEU A 61 -8.14 -13.34 7.59
CA LEU A 61 -6.71 -13.08 7.79
C LEU A 61 -6.02 -12.70 6.48
N PHE A 62 -6.32 -13.40 5.39
CA PHE A 62 -5.84 -13.03 4.06
C PHE A 62 -6.29 -11.61 3.70
N ASP A 63 -7.58 -11.29 3.87
CA ASP A 63 -8.13 -9.98 3.52
C ASP A 63 -7.47 -8.85 4.31
N LEU A 64 -7.23 -9.05 5.61
CA LEU A 64 -6.52 -8.09 6.46
C LEU A 64 -5.07 -7.86 5.99
N ALA A 65 -4.35 -8.94 5.70
CA ALA A 65 -2.99 -8.83 5.15
C ALA A 65 -3.00 -8.14 3.78
N TRP A 66 -3.96 -8.51 2.92
CA TRP A 66 -4.10 -7.95 1.56
C TRP A 66 -4.38 -6.45 1.57
N GLN A 67 -5.23 -5.97 2.48
CA GLN A 67 -5.53 -4.55 2.65
C GLN A 67 -4.32 -3.73 3.11
N GLN A 68 -3.45 -4.31 3.95
CA GLN A 68 -2.23 -3.66 4.45
C GLN A 68 -1.08 -3.69 3.44
N ALA A 69 -1.13 -4.58 2.44
CA ALA A 69 -0.06 -4.80 1.49
C ALA A 69 -0.04 -3.75 0.37
N ALA A 70 1.16 -3.35 -0.06
CA ALA A 70 1.35 -2.44 -1.19
C ALA A 70 1.27 -3.19 -2.53
N SER A 71 0.54 -2.68 -3.52
CA SER A 71 0.45 -3.28 -4.85
C SER A 71 1.82 -3.40 -5.53
N LEU A 72 2.11 -4.58 -6.08
CA LEU A 72 3.30 -4.84 -6.87
C LEU A 72 2.97 -4.59 -8.35
N GLY A 73 3.76 -3.76 -9.03
CA GLY A 73 3.61 -3.52 -10.48
C GLY A 73 2.54 -2.51 -10.89
N GLN A 74 1.67 -2.08 -9.98
CA GLN A 74 1.01 -0.78 -10.13
C GLN A 74 2.05 0.30 -9.82
N ALA A 75 2.51 1.02 -10.85
CA ALA A 75 3.05 2.34 -10.60
C ALA A 75 1.99 3.09 -9.80
N VAL A 76 2.38 3.65 -8.66
CA VAL A 76 1.56 4.67 -8.02
C VAL A 76 1.26 5.68 -9.12
N ASP A 77 -0.01 5.85 -9.46
CA ASP A 77 -0.38 6.94 -10.36
C ASP A 77 -0.25 8.22 -9.53
N ASP A 78 0.97 8.73 -9.48
CA ASP A 78 1.27 10.00 -8.84
C ASP A 78 0.54 11.16 -9.55
N GLY A 79 -0.30 10.91 -10.56
CA GLY A 79 -0.99 11.92 -11.35
C GLY A 79 -0.02 12.92 -11.97
N GLY A 80 1.19 12.45 -12.32
CA GLY A 80 2.26 13.28 -12.86
C GLY A 80 2.88 14.27 -11.87
N LEU A 81 2.95 13.94 -10.57
CA LEU A 81 3.70 14.73 -9.60
C LEU A 81 5.17 14.85 -10.02
N THR A 82 5.69 16.08 -9.99
CA THR A 82 7.14 16.30 -10.06
C THR A 82 7.81 15.83 -8.77
N GLU A 83 9.12 15.53 -8.80
CA GLU A 83 9.85 15.09 -7.60
C GLU A 83 9.79 16.12 -6.45
N SER A 84 9.72 17.41 -6.79
CA SER A 84 9.54 18.48 -5.80
C SER A 84 8.16 18.42 -5.12
N GLU A 85 7.11 18.15 -5.89
CA GLU A 85 5.75 18.01 -5.35
C GLU A 85 5.59 16.71 -4.55
N ARG A 86 6.27 15.64 -4.97
CA ARG A 86 6.32 14.36 -4.25
C ARG A 86 6.98 14.55 -2.87
N THR A 87 8.11 15.25 -2.83
CA THR A 87 8.80 15.63 -1.59
C THR A 87 7.91 16.50 -0.70
N LEU A 88 7.27 17.53 -1.27
CA LEU A 88 6.33 18.38 -0.56
C LEU A 88 5.19 17.56 0.06
N THR A 89 4.53 16.70 -0.71
CA THR A 89 3.37 15.91 -0.24
C THR A 89 3.76 14.98 0.90
N ARG A 90 4.93 14.33 0.85
CA ARG A 90 5.47 13.51 1.96
C ARG A 90 5.71 14.32 3.24
N LEU A 91 6.32 15.51 3.12
CA LEU A 91 6.58 16.38 4.27
C LEU A 91 5.27 16.91 4.88
N LEU A 92 4.27 17.22 4.05
CA LEU A 92 2.95 17.63 4.51
C LEU A 92 2.24 16.49 5.24
N ALA A 93 2.32 15.26 4.72
CA ALA A 93 1.72 14.08 5.32
C ALA A 93 2.40 13.64 6.62
N ALA A 94 3.69 13.91 6.78
CA ALA A 94 4.41 13.78 8.04
C ALA A 94 3.96 14.79 9.13
N GLY A 95 2.97 15.65 8.83
CA GLY A 95 2.40 16.60 9.80
C GLY A 95 3.31 17.80 10.08
N MET A 96 4.35 18.02 9.27
CA MET A 96 5.30 19.12 9.51
C MET A 96 4.63 20.49 9.31
N LYS A 97 4.94 21.45 10.18
CA LYS A 97 4.50 22.85 10.02
C LYS A 97 5.10 23.48 8.77
N ASP A 98 4.37 24.39 8.13
CA ASP A 98 4.80 25.05 6.89
C ASP A 98 6.18 25.71 6.99
N GLU A 99 6.52 26.32 8.13
CA GLU A 99 7.83 26.92 8.34
C GLU A 99 8.96 25.90 8.30
N ALA A 100 8.72 24.70 8.84
CA ALA A 100 9.68 23.60 8.81
C ALA A 100 9.81 23.00 7.41
N VAL A 101 8.68 22.83 6.70
CA VAL A 101 8.67 22.36 5.31
C VAL A 101 9.38 23.35 4.38
N ALA A 102 9.11 24.65 4.52
CA ALA A 102 9.73 25.71 3.73
C ALA A 102 11.25 25.74 3.93
N ARG A 103 11.71 25.59 5.18
CA ARG A 103 13.13 25.47 5.51
C ARG A 103 13.76 24.22 4.91
N HIS A 104 13.08 23.07 5.01
CA HIS A 104 13.56 21.81 4.46
C HIS A 104 13.70 21.85 2.92
N LEU A 105 12.80 22.56 2.25
CA LEU A 105 12.81 22.72 0.80
C LEU A 105 13.64 23.91 0.30
N GLY A 106 14.22 24.72 1.20
CA GLY A 106 15.00 25.90 0.83
C GLY A 106 14.20 27.01 0.13
N VAL A 107 12.90 27.13 0.43
CA VAL A 107 12.00 28.12 -0.20
C VAL A 107 11.36 29.05 0.83
N SER A 108 10.87 30.21 0.38
CA SER A 108 10.09 31.11 1.24
C SER A 108 8.74 30.49 1.63
N LEU A 109 8.18 30.91 2.78
CA LEU A 109 6.84 30.50 3.22
C LEU A 109 5.75 30.88 2.19
N ARG A 110 5.92 32.01 1.50
CA ARG A 110 5.02 32.45 0.41
C ARG A 110 5.05 31.45 -0.75
N THR A 111 6.25 31.03 -1.18
CA THR A 111 6.42 30.05 -2.26
C THR A 111 5.82 28.70 -1.87
N LEU A 112 6.02 28.26 -0.63
CA LEU A 112 5.43 27.02 -0.13
C LEU A 112 3.89 27.07 -0.21
N ARG A 113 3.28 28.11 0.35
CA ARG A 113 1.80 28.28 0.36
C ARG A 113 1.22 28.29 -1.05
N ARG A 114 1.92 28.92 -2.01
CA ARG A 114 1.53 28.89 -3.44
C ARG A 114 1.52 27.46 -3.99
N ARG A 115 2.59 26.69 -3.78
CA ARG A 115 2.69 25.28 -4.22
C ARG A 115 1.64 24.38 -3.57
N VAL A 116 1.35 24.59 -2.29
CA VAL A 116 0.28 23.86 -1.59
C VAL A 116 -1.08 24.19 -2.20
N SER A 117 -1.33 25.46 -2.51
CA SER A 117 -2.59 25.89 -3.16
C SER A 117 -2.74 25.28 -4.56
N GLU A 118 -1.67 25.26 -5.35
CA GLU A 118 -1.63 24.60 -6.67
C GLU A 118 -1.95 23.09 -6.55
N LEU A 119 -1.39 22.40 -5.56
CA LEU A 119 -1.70 20.98 -5.28
C LEU A 119 -3.15 20.78 -4.82
N GLN A 120 -3.67 21.70 -4.01
CA GLN A 120 -5.07 21.70 -3.57
C GLN A 120 -6.02 21.85 -4.75
N GLU A 121 -5.76 22.76 -5.68
CA GLU A 121 -6.53 22.91 -6.91
C GLU A 121 -6.47 21.65 -7.77
N ARG A 122 -5.27 21.09 -8.00
CA ARG A 122 -5.08 19.84 -8.76
C ARG A 122 -5.83 18.65 -8.16
N LEU A 123 -5.87 18.55 -6.83
CA LEU A 123 -6.57 17.49 -6.12
C LEU A 123 -8.04 17.85 -5.83
N GLY A 124 -8.50 19.06 -6.14
CA GLY A 124 -9.83 19.59 -5.77
C GLY A 124 -10.08 19.64 -4.26
N ALA A 125 -9.03 19.80 -3.46
CA ALA A 125 -9.09 19.84 -2.01
C ALA A 125 -9.24 21.28 -1.50
N ALA A 126 -10.23 21.54 -0.64
CA ALA A 126 -10.48 22.85 -0.04
C ALA A 126 -9.67 23.11 1.24
N SER A 127 -9.04 22.08 1.81
CA SER A 127 -8.21 22.20 3.00
C SER A 127 -6.99 21.29 2.92
N ARG A 128 -5.98 21.58 3.73
CA ARG A 128 -4.76 20.74 3.81
C ARG A 128 -5.07 19.32 4.28
N PHE A 129 -6.05 19.18 5.18
CA PHE A 129 -6.52 17.88 5.60
C PHE A 129 -7.15 17.11 4.43
N GLN A 130 -8.03 17.78 3.66
CA GLN A 130 -8.64 17.19 2.48
C GLN A 130 -7.60 16.88 1.38
N LEU A 131 -6.55 17.69 1.27
CA LEU A 131 -5.41 17.44 0.38
C LEU A 131 -4.74 16.11 0.75
N GLY A 132 -4.42 15.90 2.03
CA GLY A 132 -3.85 14.65 2.53
C GLY A 132 -4.73 13.43 2.29
N MET A 133 -6.04 13.55 2.57
CA MET A 133 -7.01 12.48 2.32
C MET A 133 -7.07 12.08 0.84
N ARG A 134 -7.14 13.07 -0.08
CA ARG A 134 -7.20 12.81 -1.53
C ARG A 134 -5.86 12.30 -2.08
N ALA A 135 -4.75 12.79 -1.56
CA ALA A 135 -3.42 12.30 -1.90
C ALA A 135 -3.27 10.82 -1.52
N SER A 136 -3.72 10.42 -0.33
CA SER A 136 -3.72 9.01 0.11
C SER A 136 -4.64 8.13 -0.75
N GLN A 137 -5.84 8.60 -1.10
CA GLN A 137 -6.76 7.86 -2.00
C GLN A 137 -6.17 7.62 -3.40
N ARG A 138 -5.29 8.50 -3.87
CA ARG A 138 -4.56 8.36 -5.13
C ARG A 138 -3.20 7.67 -4.99
N GLY A 139 -2.84 7.25 -3.78
CA GLY A 139 -1.56 6.60 -3.48
C GLY A 139 -0.34 7.52 -3.47
N TRP A 140 -0.52 8.86 -3.50
CA TRP A 140 0.60 9.82 -3.52
C TRP A 140 1.42 9.84 -2.21
N VAL A 141 0.85 9.28 -1.14
CA VAL A 141 1.44 9.16 0.20
C VAL A 141 1.06 7.82 0.82
#